data_AF-A0AB34DQI7-F1
#
_entry.id   AF-A0AB34DQI7-F1
#
_cell.length_a   1.000
_cell.length_b   1.000
_cell.length_c   1.000
_cell.angle_alpha   90.00
_cell.angle_beta   90.00
_cell.angle_gamma   90.00
#
_symmetry.space_group_name_H-M   'P 1'
#
loop_
_entity.id
_entity.type
_entity.pdbx_description
1 polymer ?
#
loop_
_entity_poly.entity_id
_entity_poly.type
_entity_poly.pdbx_seq_one_letter_code
_entity_poly.pdbx_strand_id
1 'polypeptide(L)'
;MTYQPSQIKRARATKSEIEARRKELREIVFYGKPMTVRQVFYQATVHGLIEKTEAGYAKVQTDLTIMRRTGMMPYGWLADNTRWQRKPQTFNSIDAALEETARFYRKSLWSDADAYVEVWLEKDALSGVIMPVTGLYDVPLMVARGYASLSFLHSAADFIDDLEVPTYIYHLGDYDPSGVNAGEKIEQTLREMAPNAEIHFERLAVLPHQIDAWSLPSRPTKKTDSRAKNFESDVSVELDAIEPARLRQIVEQAINIHLPQDELKVLLAAENSEREILTRMVDGLRGDL
;
A
#
# COMPACT_ATOMS: atom_id res chain seq x y z
N MET A 1 37.12 41.60 11.47
CA MET A 1 35.74 41.15 11.74
C MET A 1 35.84 39.80 12.43
N THR A 2 35.62 39.78 13.74
CA THR A 2 35.85 38.62 14.61
C THR A 2 34.67 37.67 14.51
N TYR A 3 34.90 36.43 14.08
CA TYR A 3 33.89 35.38 14.04
C TYR A 3 33.43 35.03 15.46
N GLN A 4 32.19 35.35 15.81
CA GLN A 4 31.57 34.87 17.05
C GLN A 4 30.89 33.52 16.80
N PRO A 5 31.26 32.45 17.53
CA PRO A 5 30.51 31.20 17.49
C PRO A 5 29.13 31.39 18.11
N SER A 6 28.06 31.20 17.34
CA SER A 6 26.70 31.22 17.86
C SER A 6 26.46 30.01 18.76
N GLN A 7 26.35 30.22 20.08
CA GLN A 7 25.80 29.22 20.98
C GLN A 7 24.27 29.17 20.82
N ILE A 8 23.78 28.51 19.76
CA ILE A 8 22.37 28.11 19.71
C ILE A 8 22.24 26.97 20.72
N LYS A 9 21.83 27.30 21.96
CA LYS A 9 21.38 26.30 22.94
C LYS A 9 20.11 25.65 22.39
N ARG A 10 20.26 24.50 21.72
CA ARG A 10 19.10 23.67 21.37
C ARG A 10 18.47 23.19 22.68
N ALA A 11 17.31 23.74 23.03
CA ALA A 11 16.54 23.29 24.18
C ALA A 11 16.20 21.80 23.97
N ARG A 12 16.66 20.94 24.88
CA ARG A 12 16.37 19.51 24.85
C ARG A 12 14.94 19.33 25.36
N ALA A 13 14.10 18.64 24.59
CA ALA A 13 12.73 18.37 24.99
C ALA A 13 12.69 17.68 26.36
N THR A 14 11.78 18.15 27.21
CA THR A 14 11.49 17.58 28.53
C THR A 14 10.86 16.20 28.39
N LYS A 15 10.93 15.40 29.46
CA LYS A 15 10.31 14.05 29.48
C LYS A 15 8.81 14.11 29.20
N SER A 16 8.12 15.12 29.72
CA SER A 16 6.69 15.34 29.51
C SER A 16 6.36 15.66 28.04
N GLU A 17 7.15 16.52 27.37
CA GLU A 17 6.97 16.81 25.94
C GLU A 17 7.20 15.57 25.06
N ILE A 18 8.14 14.69 25.44
CA ILE A 18 8.38 13.43 24.73
C ILE A 18 7.20 12.46 24.92
N GLU A 19 6.67 12.35 26.14
CA GLU A 19 5.52 11.50 26.44
C GLU A 19 4.25 11.98 25.75
N ALA A 20 3.99 13.30 25.75
CA ALA A 20 2.88 13.89 25.00
C ALA A 20 3.01 13.60 23.50
N ARG A 21 4.20 13.82 22.91
CA ARG A 21 4.44 13.49 21.50
C ARG A 21 4.21 12.01 21.19
N ARG A 22 4.66 11.11 22.05
CA ARG A 22 4.45 9.66 21.88
C ARG A 22 2.98 9.27 21.94
N LYS A 23 2.20 9.91 22.82
CA LYS A 23 0.75 9.70 22.90
C LYS A 23 0.08 10.09 21.58
N GLU A 24 0.36 11.28 21.07
CA GLU A 24 -0.20 11.75 19.79
C GLU A 24 0.24 10.87 18.60
N LEU A 25 1.54 10.51 18.52
CA LEU A 25 2.04 9.59 17.50
C LEU A 25 1.33 8.22 17.55
N ARG A 26 1.04 7.72 18.76
CA ARG A 26 0.33 6.45 18.93
C ARG A 26 -1.11 6.56 18.43
N GLU A 27 -1.80 7.67 18.67
CA GLU A 27 -3.15 7.88 18.16
C GLU A 27 -3.14 7.98 16.62
N ILE A 28 -2.22 8.74 16.03
CA ILE A 28 -2.02 8.80 14.57
C ILE A 28 -1.85 7.39 14.00
N VAL A 29 -0.96 6.59 14.58
CA VAL A 29 -0.74 5.21 14.14
C VAL A 29 -1.97 4.34 14.40
N PHE A 30 -2.68 4.51 15.51
CA PHE A 30 -3.85 3.70 15.83
C PHE A 30 -4.96 3.87 14.80
N TYR A 31 -5.25 5.09 14.37
CA TYR A 31 -6.26 5.33 13.35
C TYR A 31 -5.77 5.01 11.93
N GLY A 32 -4.48 5.18 11.66
CA GLY A 32 -3.91 4.91 10.34
C GLY A 32 -3.41 3.48 10.10
N LYS A 33 -3.29 2.63 11.13
CA LYS A 33 -2.62 1.32 11.03
C LYS A 33 -3.21 0.41 9.92
N PRO A 34 -2.37 -0.39 9.24
CA PRO A 34 -0.90 -0.33 9.29
C PRO A 34 -0.34 0.90 8.54
N MET A 35 0.78 1.45 9.00
CA MET A 35 1.44 2.63 8.38
C MET A 35 2.94 2.44 8.20
N THR A 36 3.55 3.09 7.21
CA THR A 36 5.01 3.21 7.18
C THR A 36 5.50 4.29 8.14
N VAL A 37 6.75 4.19 8.57
CA VAL A 37 7.41 5.24 9.38
C VAL A 37 7.37 6.61 8.68
N ARG A 38 7.47 6.65 7.34
CA ARG A 38 7.38 7.89 6.57
C ARG A 38 5.99 8.50 6.61
N GLN A 39 4.93 7.70 6.44
CA GLN A 39 3.57 8.18 6.57
C GLN A 39 3.31 8.74 7.97
N VAL A 40 3.78 8.06 9.02
CA VAL A 40 3.64 8.60 10.39
C VAL A 40 4.33 9.96 10.52
N PHE A 41 5.49 10.14 9.91
CA PHE A 41 6.17 11.44 9.91
C PHE A 41 5.39 12.51 9.14
N TYR A 42 4.85 12.20 7.96
CA TYR A 42 4.03 13.14 7.21
C TYR A 42 2.76 13.52 7.96
N GLN A 43 2.05 12.54 8.53
CA GLN A 43 0.87 12.80 9.35
C GLN A 43 1.24 13.63 10.59
N ALA A 44 2.31 13.30 11.30
CA ALA A 44 2.78 14.11 12.43
C ALA A 44 3.14 15.56 12.02
N THR A 45 3.62 15.76 10.80
CA THR A 45 3.90 17.09 10.25
C THR A 45 2.62 17.86 9.97
N VAL A 46 1.63 17.21 9.34
CA VAL A 46 0.30 17.79 9.04
C VAL A 46 -0.42 18.18 10.34
N HIS A 47 -0.33 17.35 11.38
CA HIS A 47 -0.87 17.65 12.71
C HIS A 47 -0.07 18.70 13.51
N GLY A 48 0.99 19.28 12.95
CA GLY A 48 1.83 20.28 13.62
C GLY A 48 2.64 19.72 14.80
N LEU A 49 2.70 18.40 14.95
CA LEU A 49 3.40 17.72 16.04
C LEU A 49 4.92 17.75 15.86
N ILE A 50 5.38 17.81 14.62
CA ILE A 50 6.79 17.88 14.29
C ILE A 50 7.05 18.70 13.02
N GLU A 51 8.22 19.32 12.94
CA GLU A 51 8.64 20.04 11.73
C GLU A 51 8.93 19.08 10.58
N LYS A 52 8.68 19.52 9.34
CA LYS A 52 9.03 18.83 8.09
C LYS A 52 10.54 18.88 7.82
N THR A 53 11.34 18.36 8.73
CA THR A 53 12.82 18.37 8.66
C THR A 53 13.38 16.97 8.91
N GLU A 54 14.62 16.72 8.47
CA GLU A 54 15.35 15.48 8.76
C GLU A 54 15.46 15.24 10.28
N ALA A 55 15.66 16.30 11.07
CA ALA A 55 15.67 16.22 12.52
C ALA A 55 14.30 15.82 13.09
N GLY A 56 13.21 16.27 12.46
CA GLY A 56 11.84 15.84 12.77
C GLY A 56 11.63 14.36 12.47
N TYR A 57 12.04 13.92 11.28
CA TYR A 57 11.95 12.52 10.87
C TYR A 57 12.72 11.58 11.83
N ALA A 58 13.95 11.95 12.19
CA ALA A 58 14.76 11.19 13.14
C ALA A 58 14.10 11.07 14.54
N LYS A 59 13.40 12.11 15.00
CA LYS A 59 12.65 12.08 16.27
C LYS A 59 11.48 11.10 16.19
N VAL A 60 10.69 11.13 15.12
CA VAL A 60 9.58 10.16 14.90
C VAL A 60 10.12 8.73 14.89
N GLN A 61 11.18 8.47 14.13
CA GLN A 61 11.84 7.16 14.09
C GLN A 61 12.27 6.67 15.47
N THR A 62 12.89 7.55 16.26
CA THR A 62 13.36 7.24 17.62
C THR A 62 12.20 6.87 18.54
N ASP A 63 11.12 7.67 18.54
CA ASP A 63 9.97 7.44 19.40
C ASP A 63 9.18 6.19 19.01
N LEU A 64 8.94 5.96 17.72
CA LEU A 64 8.30 4.73 17.22
C LEU A 64 9.12 3.47 17.56
N THR A 65 10.45 3.58 17.60
CA THR A 65 11.32 2.47 18.02
C THR A 65 11.20 2.20 19.51
N ILE A 66 11.22 3.25 20.34
CA ILE A 66 11.10 3.10 21.80
C ILE A 66 9.73 2.53 22.16
N MET A 67 8.63 3.07 21.59
CA MET A 67 7.28 2.60 21.89
C MET A 67 7.05 1.12 21.55
N ARG A 68 7.66 0.62 20.46
CA ARG A 68 7.58 -0.80 20.11
C ARG A 68 8.40 -1.68 21.04
N ARG A 69 9.62 -1.25 21.40
CA ARG A 69 10.49 -1.97 22.34
C ARG A 69 9.92 -2.06 23.76
N THR A 70 9.16 -1.06 24.18
CA THR A 70 8.52 -1.03 25.50
C THR A 70 7.11 -1.61 25.53
N GLY A 71 6.58 -2.11 24.40
CA GLY A 71 5.23 -2.69 24.32
C GLY A 71 4.09 -1.66 24.30
N MET A 72 4.37 -0.37 24.27
CA MET A 72 3.36 0.69 24.15
C MET A 72 2.65 0.69 22.79
N MET A 73 3.28 0.09 21.78
CA MET A 73 2.76 -0.06 20.42
C MET A 73 3.13 -1.45 19.86
N PRO A 74 2.17 -2.23 19.34
CA PRO A 74 2.47 -3.49 18.66
C PRO A 74 3.37 -3.31 17.44
N TYR A 75 4.27 -4.26 17.19
CA TYR A 75 5.17 -4.20 16.03
C TYR A 75 4.40 -4.17 14.69
N GLY A 76 3.31 -4.93 14.58
CA GLY A 76 2.50 -5.03 13.37
C GLY A 76 1.67 -3.78 13.02
N TRP A 77 1.71 -2.72 13.83
CA TRP A 77 1.08 -1.45 13.46
C TRP A 77 1.90 -0.64 12.46
N LEU A 78 3.20 -0.96 12.31
CA LEU A 78 4.05 -0.37 11.30
C LEU A 78 4.41 -1.40 10.22
N ALA A 79 4.27 -1.00 8.96
CA ALA A 79 4.64 -1.81 7.81
C ALA A 79 6.15 -1.75 7.54
N ASP A 80 6.77 -2.90 7.26
CA ASP A 80 8.16 -3.06 6.81
C ASP A 80 8.22 -4.13 5.70
N ASN A 81 8.18 -3.68 4.45
CA ASN A 81 8.03 -4.57 3.28
C ASN A 81 9.38 -4.95 2.64
N THR A 82 10.51 -4.58 3.26
CA THR A 82 11.84 -4.69 2.63
C THR A 82 12.60 -5.97 2.97
N ARG A 83 12.10 -6.78 3.92
CA ARG A 83 12.84 -7.92 4.47
C ARG A 83 12.07 -9.22 4.20
N TRP A 84 12.63 -10.05 3.33
CA TRP A 84 12.01 -11.31 2.90
C TRP A 84 12.79 -12.50 3.46
N GLN A 85 12.09 -13.42 4.10
CA GLN A 85 12.59 -14.77 4.37
C GLN A 85 11.87 -15.73 3.44
N ARG A 86 12.61 -16.41 2.56
CA ARG A 86 12.06 -17.49 1.73
C ARG A 86 12.34 -18.82 2.43
N LYS A 87 11.28 -19.55 2.77
CA LYS A 87 11.35 -20.92 3.27
C LYS A 87 10.31 -21.73 2.50
N PRO A 88 10.66 -22.89 1.92
CA PRO A 88 9.66 -23.80 1.35
C PRO A 88 8.60 -24.15 2.40
N GLN A 89 7.33 -24.18 2.00
CA GLN A 89 6.27 -24.69 2.87
C GLN A 89 6.44 -26.21 2.99
N THR A 90 6.56 -26.69 4.22
CA THR A 90 6.78 -28.11 4.53
C THR A 90 5.89 -28.50 5.70
N PHE A 91 5.28 -29.68 5.62
CA PHE A 91 4.38 -30.20 6.64
C PHE A 91 4.92 -31.49 7.24
N ASN A 92 4.64 -31.73 8.51
CA ASN A 92 5.08 -32.94 9.22
C ASN A 92 4.13 -34.13 8.99
N SER A 93 2.92 -33.89 8.45
CA SER A 93 1.94 -34.92 8.12
C SER A 93 0.97 -34.43 7.03
N ILE A 94 0.17 -35.35 6.49
CA ILE A 94 -0.90 -35.05 5.55
C ILE A 94 -1.99 -34.21 6.22
N ASP A 95 -2.39 -34.54 7.46
CA ASP A 95 -3.41 -33.78 8.20
C ASP A 95 -2.97 -32.32 8.41
N ALA A 96 -1.71 -32.09 8.77
CA ALA A 96 -1.17 -30.74 8.93
C ALA A 96 -1.19 -29.96 7.60
N ALA A 97 -0.97 -30.63 6.47
CA ALA A 97 -1.08 -30.01 5.15
C ALA A 97 -2.53 -29.66 4.79
N LEU A 98 -3.48 -30.55 5.13
CA LEU A 98 -4.90 -30.32 4.87
C LEU A 98 -5.50 -29.27 5.79
N GLU A 99 -5.12 -29.22 7.08
CA GLU A 99 -5.49 -28.15 8.00
C GLU A 99 -5.03 -26.79 7.50
N GLU A 100 -3.78 -26.72 7.04
CA GLU A 100 -3.24 -25.47 6.50
C GLU A 100 -3.94 -25.10 5.18
N THR A 101 -4.28 -26.08 4.35
CA THR A 101 -5.08 -25.86 3.13
C THR A 101 -6.47 -25.33 3.49
N ALA A 102 -7.15 -25.90 4.47
CA ALA A 102 -8.44 -25.40 4.95
C ALA A 102 -8.31 -23.98 5.52
N ARG A 103 -7.22 -23.69 6.25
CA ARG A 103 -6.94 -22.37 6.81
C ARG A 103 -6.67 -21.30 5.76
N PHE A 104 -6.08 -21.66 4.63
CA PHE A 104 -5.80 -20.72 3.54
C PHE A 104 -6.75 -20.82 2.35
N TYR A 105 -7.75 -21.71 2.43
CA TYR A 105 -8.76 -21.83 1.40
C TYR A 105 -9.35 -20.44 1.10
N ARG A 106 -9.35 -20.07 -0.17
CA ARG A 106 -10.03 -18.87 -0.65
C ARG A 106 -10.83 -19.23 -1.87
N LYS A 107 -12.07 -18.76 -1.93
CA LYS A 107 -12.89 -18.89 -3.14
C LYS A 107 -12.37 -17.87 -4.14
N SER A 108 -12.28 -18.25 -5.42
CA SER A 108 -12.01 -17.28 -6.48
C SER A 108 -13.20 -16.31 -6.53
N LEU A 109 -12.99 -15.07 -6.10
CA LEU A 109 -14.07 -14.08 -6.01
C LEU A 109 -14.47 -13.53 -7.38
N TRP A 110 -13.56 -13.65 -8.36
CA TRP A 110 -13.69 -13.05 -9.69
C TRP A 110 -13.99 -14.08 -10.79
N SER A 111 -14.21 -15.35 -10.45
CA SER A 111 -14.42 -16.41 -11.45
C SER A 111 -15.65 -16.19 -12.34
N ASP A 112 -16.68 -15.56 -11.77
CA ASP A 112 -17.94 -15.24 -12.46
C ASP A 112 -18.07 -13.73 -12.77
N ALA A 113 -17.00 -12.95 -12.56
CA ALA A 113 -17.03 -11.52 -12.78
C ALA A 113 -16.81 -11.18 -14.26
N ASP A 114 -17.57 -10.20 -14.76
CA ASP A 114 -17.46 -9.69 -16.14
C ASP A 114 -16.25 -8.76 -16.35
N ALA A 115 -15.32 -8.71 -15.39
CA ALA A 115 -14.16 -7.84 -15.42
C ALA A 115 -13.00 -8.43 -14.61
N TYR A 116 -11.78 -8.15 -15.05
CA TYR A 116 -10.56 -8.40 -14.28
C TYR A 116 -10.01 -7.07 -13.75
N VAL A 117 -9.61 -7.02 -12.48
CA VAL A 117 -9.17 -5.78 -11.82
C VAL A 117 -7.76 -5.95 -11.27
N GLU A 118 -6.89 -4.97 -11.51
CA GLU A 118 -5.56 -4.90 -10.91
C GLU A 118 -5.33 -3.55 -10.22
N VAL A 119 -4.60 -3.55 -9.12
CA VAL A 119 -4.13 -2.33 -8.45
C VAL A 119 -2.62 -2.22 -8.58
N TRP A 120 -2.15 -1.17 -9.26
CA TRP A 120 -0.73 -0.90 -9.46
C TRP A 120 -0.25 0.20 -8.52
N LEU A 121 0.84 -0.08 -7.82
CA LEU A 121 1.43 0.80 -6.81
C LEU A 121 2.89 1.08 -7.16
N GLU A 122 3.23 2.35 -7.35
CA GLU A 122 4.60 2.76 -7.65
C GLU A 122 5.56 2.44 -6.50
N LYS A 123 5.12 2.61 -5.24
CA LYS A 123 5.98 2.62 -4.06
C LYS A 123 5.77 1.41 -3.16
N ASP A 124 6.73 0.48 -3.13
CA ASP A 124 6.69 -0.72 -2.29
C ASP A 124 6.52 -0.46 -0.80
N ALA A 125 7.00 0.68 -0.30
CA ALA A 125 6.78 1.04 1.11
C ALA A 125 5.27 1.05 1.46
N LEU A 126 4.41 1.40 0.51
CA LEU A 126 2.96 1.49 0.70
C LEU A 126 2.22 0.17 0.47
N SER A 127 2.90 -0.92 0.06
CA SER A 127 2.22 -2.19 -0.23
C SER A 127 1.48 -2.72 0.99
N GLY A 128 2.11 -2.71 2.17
CA GLY A 128 1.45 -3.07 3.45
C GLY A 128 0.26 -2.19 3.85
N VAL A 129 0.09 -1.00 3.26
CA VAL A 129 -1.07 -0.12 3.49
C VAL A 129 -2.25 -0.48 2.59
N ILE A 130 -1.96 -0.85 1.35
CA ILE A 130 -2.97 -1.15 0.32
C ILE A 130 -3.41 -2.62 0.36
N MET A 131 -2.50 -3.54 0.70
CA MET A 131 -2.73 -4.99 0.76
C MET A 131 -3.93 -5.41 1.62
N PRO A 132 -4.25 -4.78 2.77
CA PRO A 132 -5.46 -5.12 3.51
C PRO A 132 -6.76 -4.96 2.71
N VAL A 133 -6.82 -4.00 1.78
CA VAL A 133 -8.00 -3.78 0.93
C VAL A 133 -7.96 -4.73 -0.26
N THR A 134 -6.89 -4.73 -1.04
CA THR A 134 -6.81 -5.59 -2.23
C THR A 134 -6.91 -7.07 -1.85
N GLY A 135 -6.29 -7.46 -0.73
CA GLY A 135 -6.39 -8.81 -0.18
C GLY A 135 -7.80 -9.18 0.27
N LEU A 136 -8.62 -8.25 0.77
CA LEU A 136 -10.02 -8.53 1.13
C LEU A 136 -10.84 -8.90 -0.11
N TYR A 137 -10.66 -8.16 -1.21
CA TYR A 137 -11.39 -8.35 -2.46
C TYR A 137 -10.70 -9.34 -3.41
N ASP A 138 -9.61 -10.00 -3.01
CA ASP A 138 -8.82 -10.90 -3.86
C ASP A 138 -8.32 -10.25 -5.16
N VAL A 139 -8.00 -8.96 -5.09
CA VAL A 139 -7.46 -8.17 -6.20
C VAL A 139 -5.92 -8.18 -6.14
N PRO A 140 -5.21 -8.45 -7.25
CA PRO A 140 -3.76 -8.41 -7.29
C PRO A 140 -3.22 -6.99 -7.05
N LEU A 141 -2.17 -6.90 -6.22
CA LEU A 141 -1.43 -5.67 -5.95
C LEU A 141 -0.05 -5.73 -6.63
N MET A 142 0.08 -4.98 -7.72
CA MET A 142 1.26 -4.93 -8.58
C MET A 142 2.20 -3.81 -8.12
N VAL A 143 3.39 -4.13 -7.62
CA VAL A 143 4.32 -3.14 -7.05
C VAL A 143 5.46 -2.83 -8.01
N ALA A 144 5.39 -1.69 -8.70
CA ALA A 144 6.31 -1.33 -9.78
C ALA A 144 7.70 -0.82 -9.31
N ARG A 145 7.84 -0.34 -8.06
CA ARG A 145 9.08 0.27 -7.51
C ARG A 145 9.63 1.39 -8.40
N GLY A 146 8.78 2.33 -8.82
CA GLY A 146 9.08 3.33 -9.84
C GLY A 146 8.74 2.79 -11.23
N TYR A 147 9.74 2.59 -12.09
CA TYR A 147 9.55 1.98 -13.40
C TYR A 147 9.47 0.46 -13.28
N ALA A 148 8.34 -0.10 -13.72
CA ALA A 148 8.18 -1.55 -13.82
C ALA A 148 9.23 -2.15 -14.76
N SER A 149 9.76 -3.32 -14.41
CA SER A 149 10.70 -4.03 -15.29
C SER A 149 9.95 -4.59 -16.50
N LEU A 150 10.64 -4.68 -17.64
CA LEU A 150 10.04 -5.22 -18.87
C LEU A 150 9.49 -6.64 -18.66
N SER A 151 10.20 -7.49 -17.91
CA SER A 151 9.74 -8.85 -17.60
C SER A 151 8.48 -8.85 -16.73
N PHE A 152 8.35 -7.90 -15.79
CA PHE A 152 7.14 -7.78 -14.97
C PHE A 152 5.94 -7.34 -15.81
N LEU A 153 6.14 -6.36 -16.69
CA LEU A 153 5.10 -5.92 -17.63
C LEU A 153 4.73 -7.03 -18.63
N HIS A 154 5.71 -7.78 -19.14
CA HIS A 154 5.45 -8.90 -20.04
C HIS A 154 4.63 -9.98 -19.35
N SER A 155 4.97 -10.40 -18.13
CA SER A 155 4.17 -11.42 -17.43
C SER A 155 2.75 -10.96 -17.13
N ALA A 156 2.56 -9.68 -16.79
CA ALA A 156 1.22 -9.12 -16.59
C ALA A 156 0.45 -9.05 -17.92
N ALA A 157 1.07 -8.55 -18.98
CA ALA A 157 0.45 -8.43 -20.30
C ALA A 157 0.10 -9.80 -20.91
N ASP A 158 0.98 -10.79 -20.80
CA ASP A 158 0.73 -12.17 -21.27
C ASP A 158 -0.51 -12.76 -20.60
N PHE A 159 -0.65 -12.58 -19.29
CA PHE A 159 -1.86 -12.99 -18.57
C PHE A 159 -3.10 -12.20 -19.02
N ILE A 160 -2.98 -10.88 -19.19
CA ILE A 160 -4.08 -10.00 -19.59
C ILE A 160 -4.55 -10.28 -21.03
N ASP A 161 -3.65 -10.59 -21.95
CA ASP A 161 -3.98 -10.87 -23.36
C ASP A 161 -4.80 -12.16 -23.53
N ASP A 162 -4.65 -13.10 -22.59
CA ASP A 162 -5.41 -14.36 -22.55
C ASP A 162 -6.80 -14.23 -21.90
N LEU A 163 -7.16 -13.05 -21.34
CA LEU A 163 -8.46 -12.84 -20.71
C LEU A 163 -9.56 -12.53 -21.73
N GLU A 164 -10.73 -13.14 -21.52
CA GLU A 164 -11.93 -12.88 -22.33
C GLU A 164 -12.82 -11.75 -21.77
N VAL A 165 -12.36 -11.08 -20.71
CA VAL A 165 -13.08 -9.98 -20.03
C VAL A 165 -12.25 -8.69 -20.03
N PRO A 166 -12.89 -7.50 -20.01
CA PRO A 166 -12.17 -6.24 -19.88
C PRO A 166 -11.33 -6.17 -18.61
N THR A 167 -10.14 -5.59 -18.74
CA THR A 167 -9.17 -5.43 -17.64
C THR A 167 -9.12 -3.99 -17.17
N TYR A 168 -9.39 -3.77 -15.89
CA TYR A 168 -9.34 -2.45 -15.24
C TYR A 168 -8.12 -2.34 -14.33
N ILE A 169 -7.24 -1.42 -14.67
CA ILE A 169 -5.96 -1.20 -14.00
C ILE A 169 -6.01 0.14 -13.27
N TYR A 170 -5.93 0.07 -11.94
CA TYR A 170 -5.96 1.23 -11.06
C TYR A 170 -4.57 1.56 -10.51
N HIS A 171 -4.01 2.69 -10.94
CA HIS A 171 -2.65 3.07 -10.62
C HIS A 171 -2.57 4.13 -9.50
N LEU A 172 -1.67 3.90 -8.53
CA LEU A 172 -1.30 4.84 -7.47
C LEU A 172 0.19 5.17 -7.57
N GLY A 173 0.50 6.45 -7.77
CA GLY A 173 1.88 6.95 -7.82
C GLY A 173 2.04 8.39 -7.32
N ASP A 174 3.29 8.84 -7.25
CA ASP A 174 3.62 10.20 -6.83
C ASP A 174 3.22 11.21 -7.93
N TYR A 175 2.63 12.35 -7.56
CA TYR A 175 2.37 13.44 -8.48
C TYR A 175 3.67 14.23 -8.69
N ASP A 176 4.55 13.71 -9.53
CA ASP A 176 5.76 14.36 -9.99
C ASP A 176 6.10 13.91 -11.43
N PRO A 177 7.08 14.53 -12.12
CA PRO A 177 7.37 14.20 -13.52
C PRO A 177 7.73 12.73 -13.74
N SER A 178 8.37 12.08 -12.75
CA SER A 178 8.81 10.69 -12.85
C SER A 178 7.66 9.73 -12.57
N GLY A 179 6.83 10.00 -11.55
CA GLY A 179 5.69 9.15 -11.17
C GLY A 179 4.50 9.22 -12.14
N VAL A 180 4.29 10.36 -12.81
CA VAL A 180 3.31 10.44 -13.91
C VAL A 180 3.80 9.66 -15.12
N ASN A 181 5.04 9.88 -15.55
CA ASN A 181 5.60 9.19 -16.70
C ASN A 181 5.74 7.68 -16.50
N ALA A 182 6.05 7.22 -15.28
CA ALA A 182 6.10 5.80 -14.97
C ALA A 182 4.74 5.13 -15.19
N GLY A 183 3.65 5.76 -14.75
CA GLY A 183 2.28 5.28 -14.99
C GLY A 183 1.92 5.22 -16.47
N GLU A 184 2.19 6.30 -17.22
CA GLU A 184 1.97 6.35 -18.68
C GLU A 184 2.74 5.24 -19.41
N LYS A 185 3.98 4.96 -18.97
CA LYS A 185 4.82 3.94 -19.59
C LYS A 185 4.32 2.53 -19.30
N ILE A 186 3.81 2.29 -18.08
CA ILE A 186 3.15 1.02 -17.73
C ILE A 186 1.94 0.82 -18.65
N GLU A 187 1.05 1.80 -18.75
CA GLU A 187 -0.14 1.72 -19.62
C GLU A 187 0.25 1.44 -21.07
N GLN A 188 1.16 2.26 -21.63
CA GLN A 188 1.61 2.11 -23.01
C GLN A 188 2.15 0.70 -23.28
N THR A 189 3.04 0.21 -22.42
CA THR A 189 3.69 -1.09 -22.65
C THR A 189 2.72 -2.26 -22.44
N LEU A 190 1.78 -2.18 -21.51
CA LEU A 190 0.74 -3.20 -21.36
C LEU A 190 -0.14 -3.27 -22.61
N ARG A 191 -0.59 -2.13 -23.15
CA ARG A 191 -1.38 -2.08 -24.40
C ARG A 191 -0.59 -2.57 -25.62
N GLU A 192 0.71 -2.31 -25.67
CA GLU A 192 1.60 -2.80 -26.73
C GLU A 192 1.79 -4.32 -26.67
N MET A 193 1.83 -4.89 -25.47
CA MET A 193 2.11 -6.32 -25.25
C MET A 193 0.86 -7.20 -25.18
N ALA A 194 -0.29 -6.62 -24.85
CA ALA A 194 -1.60 -7.30 -24.81
C ALA A 194 -2.57 -6.64 -25.83
N PRO A 195 -2.31 -6.80 -27.14
CA PRO A 195 -3.07 -6.11 -28.19
C PRO A 195 -4.51 -6.62 -28.34
N ASN A 196 -4.84 -7.81 -27.81
CA ASN A 196 -6.18 -8.39 -27.91
C ASN A 196 -7.07 -8.02 -26.72
N ALA A 197 -6.47 -7.54 -25.64
CA ALA A 197 -7.20 -7.19 -24.41
C ALA A 197 -7.82 -5.78 -24.46
N GLU A 198 -9.03 -5.66 -23.91
CA GLU A 198 -9.64 -4.38 -23.59
C GLU A 198 -9.09 -3.86 -22.25
N ILE A 199 -8.10 -2.96 -22.30
CA ILE A 199 -7.48 -2.39 -21.11
C ILE A 199 -8.06 -1.00 -20.79
N HIS A 200 -8.54 -0.82 -19.56
CA HIS A 200 -8.89 0.47 -18.96
C HIS A 200 -7.86 0.82 -17.90
N PHE A 201 -7.14 1.93 -18.07
CA PHE A 201 -6.11 2.35 -17.12
C PHE A 201 -6.50 3.68 -16.48
N GLU A 202 -6.56 3.73 -15.16
CA GLU A 202 -6.96 4.91 -14.41
C GLU A 202 -5.98 5.19 -13.27
N ARG A 203 -5.52 6.44 -13.19
CA ARG A 203 -4.74 6.91 -12.04
C ARG A 203 -5.68 7.36 -10.92
N LEU A 204 -5.60 6.70 -9.77
CA LEU A 204 -6.44 7.01 -8.61
C LEU A 204 -5.83 8.02 -7.64
N ALA A 205 -4.50 8.08 -7.58
CA ALA A 205 -3.77 8.98 -6.69
C ALA A 205 -2.32 9.17 -7.18
N VAL A 206 -1.63 10.27 -6.84
CA VAL A 206 -2.14 11.55 -6.32
C VAL A 206 -2.64 12.41 -7.49
N LEU A 207 -3.88 12.93 -7.43
CA LEU A 207 -4.49 13.75 -8.48
C LEU A 207 -4.52 15.25 -8.11
N PRO A 208 -4.51 16.20 -9.08
CA PRO A 208 -4.52 17.64 -8.79
C PRO A 208 -5.64 18.08 -7.82
N HIS A 209 -6.88 17.62 -8.07
CA HIS A 209 -8.00 17.97 -7.21
C HIS A 209 -7.86 17.42 -5.77
N GLN A 210 -7.15 16.30 -5.58
CA GLN A 210 -6.87 15.73 -4.26
C GLN A 210 -5.85 16.56 -3.49
N ILE A 211 -4.85 17.11 -4.20
CA ILE A 211 -3.82 18.00 -3.63
C ILE A 211 -4.50 19.22 -3.00
N ASP A 212 -5.37 19.87 -3.77
CA ASP A 212 -6.08 21.07 -3.32
C ASP A 212 -7.10 20.75 -2.22
N ALA A 213 -7.97 19.75 -2.46
CA ALA A 213 -9.05 19.42 -1.53
C ALA A 213 -8.55 18.93 -0.17
N TRP A 214 -7.39 18.27 -0.12
CA TRP A 214 -6.83 17.72 1.12
C TRP A 214 -5.63 18.51 1.64
N SER A 215 -5.30 19.64 1.00
CA SER A 215 -4.16 20.48 1.38
C SER A 215 -2.88 19.66 1.55
N LEU A 216 -2.61 18.77 0.59
CA LEU A 216 -1.52 17.80 0.71
C LEU A 216 -0.15 18.52 0.75
N PRO A 217 0.77 18.08 1.63
CA PRO A 217 2.10 18.70 1.74
C PRO A 217 2.92 18.51 0.46
N SER A 218 3.14 19.60 -0.27
CA SER A 218 3.89 19.61 -1.53
C SER A 218 5.37 20.00 -1.36
N ARG A 219 6.12 19.89 -2.46
CA ARG A 219 7.48 20.43 -2.63
C ARG A 219 7.62 21.02 -4.04
N PRO A 220 8.52 21.99 -4.27
CA PRO A 220 8.81 22.47 -5.62
C PRO A 220 9.27 21.32 -6.53
N THR A 221 8.78 21.30 -7.77
CA THR A 221 9.22 20.35 -8.79
C THR A 221 10.69 20.60 -9.12
N LYS A 222 11.49 19.53 -9.12
CA LYS A 222 12.92 19.62 -9.43
C LYS A 222 13.08 19.89 -10.93
N LYS A 223 13.54 21.10 -11.28
CA LYS A 223 13.81 21.50 -12.68
C LYS A 223 14.90 20.68 -13.37
N THR A 224 15.70 19.93 -12.60
CA THR A 224 16.74 19.03 -13.11
C THR A 224 16.20 17.68 -13.56
N ASP A 225 14.93 17.35 -13.28
CA ASP A 225 14.30 16.17 -13.85
C ASP A 225 14.12 16.38 -15.35
N SER A 226 14.68 15.49 -16.17
CA SER A 226 14.60 15.57 -17.63
C SER A 226 13.15 15.55 -18.13
N ARG A 227 12.22 15.03 -17.32
CA ARG A 227 10.78 14.92 -17.61
C ARG A 227 9.98 16.14 -17.17
N ALA A 228 10.58 17.06 -16.41
CA ALA A 228 9.91 18.27 -15.93
C ALA A 228 9.42 19.19 -17.07
N LYS A 229 9.98 19.07 -18.29
CA LYS A 229 9.59 19.89 -19.44
C LYS A 229 8.13 19.66 -19.89
N ASN A 230 7.61 18.45 -19.71
CA ASN A 230 6.25 18.08 -20.12
C ASN A 230 5.30 17.99 -18.92
N PHE A 231 5.77 18.32 -17.71
CA PHE A 231 4.98 18.27 -16.50
C PHE A 231 4.38 19.65 -16.23
N GLU A 232 3.06 19.74 -16.22
CA GLU A 232 2.31 21.01 -16.19
C GLU A 232 2.26 21.69 -14.82
N SER A 233 2.94 21.13 -13.80
CA SER A 233 2.88 21.62 -12.41
C SER A 233 4.26 21.95 -11.84
N ASP A 234 4.35 23.11 -11.18
CA ASP A 234 5.52 23.53 -10.41
C ASP A 234 5.62 22.86 -9.03
N VAL A 235 4.61 22.07 -8.64
CA VAL A 235 4.58 21.33 -7.37
C VAL A 235 4.59 19.83 -7.60
N SER A 236 5.30 19.13 -6.72
CA SER A 236 5.32 17.67 -6.61
C SER A 236 4.73 17.23 -5.28
N VAL A 237 3.95 16.15 -5.28
CA VAL A 237 3.33 15.58 -4.07
C VAL A 237 3.56 14.08 -4.05
N GLU A 238 4.09 13.58 -2.93
CA GLU A 238 4.32 12.16 -2.73
C GLU A 238 3.01 11.45 -2.33
N LEU A 239 2.83 10.21 -2.77
CA LEU A 239 1.70 9.37 -2.40
C LEU A 239 1.61 9.14 -0.88
N ASP A 240 2.77 9.11 -0.19
CA ASP A 240 2.86 9.05 1.28
C ASP A 240 2.20 10.24 1.99
N ALA A 241 1.91 11.34 1.27
CA ALA A 241 1.23 12.51 1.81
C ALA A 241 -0.27 12.26 2.08
N ILE A 242 -0.90 11.31 1.37
CA ILE A 242 -2.30 10.96 1.58
C ILE A 242 -2.43 10.07 2.82
N GLU A 243 -3.45 10.35 3.64
CA GLU A 243 -3.80 9.52 4.79
C GLU A 243 -4.04 8.04 4.38
N PRO A 244 -3.47 7.06 5.11
CA PRO A 244 -3.62 5.63 4.80
C PRO A 244 -5.07 5.15 4.68
N ALA A 245 -5.96 5.64 5.56
CA ALA A 245 -7.38 5.32 5.51
C ALA A 245 -8.03 5.82 4.21
N ARG A 246 -7.64 7.02 3.76
CA ARG A 246 -8.15 7.60 2.52
C ARG A 246 -7.61 6.89 1.28
N LEU A 247 -6.33 6.52 1.25
CA LEU A 247 -5.79 5.68 0.18
C LEU A 247 -6.54 4.36 0.06
N ARG A 248 -6.78 3.69 1.19
CA ARG A 248 -7.58 2.46 1.24
C ARG A 248 -8.99 2.67 0.71
N GLN A 249 -9.65 3.77 1.10
CA GLN A 249 -10.99 4.10 0.64
C GLN A 249 -11.05 4.33 -0.88
N ILE A 250 -10.08 5.05 -1.47
CA ILE A 250 -10.04 5.29 -2.91
C ILE A 250 -9.91 3.96 -3.68
N VAL A 251 -9.01 3.07 -3.22
CA VAL A 251 -8.84 1.74 -3.82
C VAL A 251 -10.09 0.89 -3.67
N GLU A 252 -10.67 0.87 -2.47
CA GLU A 252 -11.92 0.14 -2.21
C GLU A 252 -13.07 0.63 -3.08
N GLN A 253 -13.21 1.95 -3.28
CA GLN A 253 -14.25 2.52 -4.13
C GLN A 253 -14.08 2.10 -5.59
N ALA A 254 -12.85 2.09 -6.10
CA ALA A 254 -12.57 1.65 -7.46
C ALA A 254 -12.88 0.15 -7.67
N ILE A 255 -12.50 -0.70 -6.71
CA ILE A 255 -12.80 -2.14 -6.77
C ILE A 255 -14.31 -2.39 -6.69
N ASN A 256 -15.03 -1.66 -5.84
CA ASN A 256 -16.47 -1.81 -5.64
C ASN A 256 -17.33 -1.45 -6.87
N ILE A 257 -16.76 -0.79 -7.88
CA ILE A 257 -17.44 -0.59 -9.18
C ILE A 257 -17.69 -1.94 -9.86
N HIS A 258 -16.77 -2.90 -9.67
CA HIS A 258 -16.78 -4.21 -10.33
C HIS A 258 -17.27 -5.33 -9.42
N LEU A 259 -16.95 -5.26 -8.13
CA LEU A 259 -17.40 -6.23 -7.13
C LEU A 259 -18.01 -5.52 -5.92
N PRO A 260 -19.32 -5.23 -5.93
CA PRO A 260 -19.99 -4.53 -4.84
C PRO A 260 -19.91 -5.27 -3.50
N GLN A 261 -19.93 -4.52 -2.39
CA GLN A 261 -19.80 -5.09 -1.05
C GLN A 261 -20.83 -6.18 -0.70
N ASP A 262 -22.06 -6.09 -1.21
CA ASP A 262 -23.08 -7.10 -0.90
C ASP A 262 -22.80 -8.42 -1.61
N GLU A 263 -22.25 -8.39 -2.82
CA GLU A 263 -21.78 -9.57 -3.53
C GLU A 263 -20.55 -10.19 -2.84
N LEU A 264 -19.59 -9.36 -2.42
CA LEU A 264 -18.46 -9.81 -1.61
C LEU A 264 -18.92 -10.55 -0.35
N LYS A 265 -19.94 -10.02 0.37
CA LYS A 265 -20.47 -10.69 1.57
C LYS A 265 -21.03 -12.07 1.27
N VAL A 266 -21.73 -12.23 0.14
CA VAL A 266 -22.27 -13.53 -0.28
C VAL A 266 -21.14 -14.50 -0.59
N LEU A 267 -20.13 -14.06 -1.35
CA LEU A 267 -18.98 -14.90 -1.70
C LEU A 267 -18.17 -15.31 -0.46
N LEU A 268 -17.95 -14.41 0.49
CA LEU A 268 -17.27 -14.71 1.76
C LEU A 268 -18.09 -15.67 2.64
N ALA A 269 -19.42 -15.59 2.61
CA ALA A 269 -20.27 -16.55 3.30
C ALA A 269 -20.16 -17.95 2.68
N ALA A 270 -20.14 -18.04 1.34
CA ALA A 270 -19.92 -19.30 0.63
C ALA A 270 -18.52 -19.89 0.93
N GLU A 271 -17.47 -19.06 0.88
CA GLU A 271 -16.10 -19.48 1.21
C GLU A 271 -16.02 -20.04 2.64
N ASN A 272 -16.64 -19.37 3.62
CA ASN A 272 -16.66 -19.87 4.99
C ASN A 272 -17.38 -21.22 5.12
N SER A 273 -18.49 -21.41 4.41
CA SER A 273 -19.18 -22.70 4.37
C SER A 273 -18.31 -23.80 3.74
N GLU A 274 -17.60 -23.50 2.65
CA GLU A 274 -16.67 -24.43 1.98
C GLU A 274 -15.48 -24.76 2.89
N ARG A 275 -14.96 -23.77 3.62
CA ARG A 275 -13.91 -23.92 4.62
C ARG A 275 -14.33 -24.86 5.76
N GLU A 276 -15.54 -24.72 6.27
CA GLU A 276 -16.09 -25.63 7.29
C GLU A 276 -16.24 -27.07 6.79
N ILE A 277 -16.53 -27.27 5.50
CA ILE A 277 -16.53 -28.60 4.89
C ILE A 277 -15.12 -29.18 4.90
N LEU A 278 -14.11 -28.41 4.46
CA LEU A 278 -12.72 -28.86 4.47
C LEU A 278 -12.26 -29.21 5.88
N THR A 279 -12.56 -28.37 6.89
CA THR A 279 -12.21 -28.66 8.29
C THR A 279 -12.85 -29.97 8.76
N ARG A 280 -14.14 -30.21 8.46
CA ARG A 280 -14.81 -31.46 8.82
C ARG A 280 -14.21 -32.70 8.13
N MET A 281 -13.78 -32.57 6.88
CA MET A 281 -13.10 -33.66 6.16
C MET A 281 -11.77 -34.02 6.84
N VAL A 282 -11.03 -33.02 7.32
CA VAL A 282 -9.78 -33.23 8.07
C VAL A 282 -10.03 -33.89 9.43
N ASP A 283 -11.06 -33.47 10.15
CA ASP A 283 -11.43 -34.10 11.42
C ASP A 283 -11.86 -35.56 11.23
N GLY A 284 -12.56 -35.87 10.14
CA GLY A 284 -12.92 -37.25 9.77
C GLY A 284 -11.69 -38.14 9.52
N LEU A 285 -10.70 -37.64 8.79
CA LEU A 285 -9.45 -38.37 8.52
C LEU A 285 -8.69 -38.74 9.81
N ARG A 286 -8.77 -37.91 10.85
CA ARG A 286 -8.19 -38.20 12.17
C ARG A 286 -8.95 -39.25 12.97
N GLY A 287 -10.25 -39.40 12.72
CA GLY A 287 -11.09 -40.41 13.39
C GLY A 287 -10.89 -41.82 12.84
N ASP A 288 -10.39 -41.93 11.61
CA ASP A 288 -10.17 -43.19 10.89
C ASP A 288 -8.70 -43.71 10.98
N LEU A 289 -7.80 -42.97 11.62
CA LEU A 289 -6.39 -43.32 11.89
C LEU A 289 -6.17 -43.78 13.33
#